data_AF-A0A2R5FUI3-F1
#
_entry.id   AF-A0A2R5FUI3-F1
#
_cell.length_a   1.000
_cell.length_b   1.000
_cell.length_c   1.000
_cell.angle_alpha   90.00
_cell.angle_beta   90.00
_cell.angle_gamma   90.00
#
_symmetry.space_group_name_H-M   'P 1'
#
loop_
_entity.id
_entity.type
_entity.pdbx_description
1 polymer ?
#
loop_
_entity_poly.entity_id
_entity_poly.type
_entity_poly.pdbx_seq_one_letter_code
_entity_poly.pdbx_strand_id
1 'polypeptide(L)' 'METLGWWTGLITAFVGFTVFGIEAIGLEIENPFGYDANDLPLDAICETMKRNIDDLITLTPNARSHPGNLTDDKS' A
#
# COMPACT_ATOMS: atom_id res chain seq x y z
N MET A 1 -7.70 43.62 28.48
CA MET A 1 -7.13 42.57 27.60
C MET A 1 -6.12 41.78 28.41
N GLU A 2 -6.58 41.12 29.46
CA GLU A 2 -5.75 40.38 30.39
C GLU A 2 -6.54 39.12 30.74
N THR A 3 -5.96 37.92 30.57
CA THR A 3 -6.25 36.66 31.32
C THR A 3 -5.81 35.35 30.64
N LEU A 4 -5.14 35.34 29.49
CA LEU A 4 -4.58 34.06 29.01
C LEU A 4 -3.38 33.59 29.85
N GLY A 5 -2.70 34.45 30.63
CA GLY A 5 -1.76 34.06 31.70
C GLY A 5 -0.86 32.85 31.36
N TRP A 6 -0.71 31.93 32.31
CA TRP A 6 -0.01 30.64 32.12
C TRP A 6 -0.69 29.70 31.11
N TRP A 7 -1.99 29.86 30.87
CA TRP A 7 -2.74 29.07 29.88
C TRP A 7 -2.28 29.34 28.46
N THR A 8 -1.83 30.56 28.16
CA THR A 8 -1.22 30.91 26.86
C THR A 8 -0.08 29.96 26.53
N GLY A 9 0.85 29.75 27.48
CA GLY A 9 2.01 28.88 27.27
C GLY A 9 1.60 27.42 27.03
N LEU A 10 0.62 26.93 27.78
CA LEU A 10 0.08 25.57 27.62
C LEU A 10 -0.58 25.36 26.25
N ILE A 11 -1.44 26.30 25.84
CA ILE A 11 -2.14 26.22 24.55
C ILE A 11 -1.15 26.37 23.39
N THR A 12 -0.19 27.31 23.48
CA THR A 12 0.86 27.46 22.47
C THR A 12 1.74 26.23 22.38
N ALA A 13 2.10 25.58 23.50
CA ALA A 13 2.86 24.34 23.48
C ALA A 13 2.06 23.20 22.81
N PHE A 14 0.76 23.08 23.09
CA PHE A 14 -0.10 22.07 22.48
C PHE A 14 -0.26 22.27 20.97
N VAL A 15 -0.54 23.51 20.55
CA VAL A 15 -0.66 23.86 19.13
C VAL A 15 0.67 23.67 18.42
N GLY A 16 1.78 24.11 19.04
CA GLY A 16 3.13 23.92 18.51
C GLY A 16 3.46 22.45 18.33
N PHE A 17 3.23 21.62 19.35
CA PHE A 17 3.41 20.17 19.25
C PHE A 17 2.61 19.57 18.09
N THR A 18 1.35 20.00 17.92
CA THR A 18 0.52 19.54 16.81
C THR A 18 1.09 19.94 15.45
N VAL A 19 1.51 21.20 15.28
CA VAL A 19 2.07 21.70 14.02
C VAL A 19 3.40 21.01 13.68
N PHE A 20 4.32 20.92 14.64
CA PHE A 20 5.60 20.22 14.46
C PHE A 20 5.41 18.72 14.23
N GLY A 21 4.42 18.11 14.89
CA GLY A 21 4.07 16.71 14.64
C GLY A 21 3.58 16.48 13.20
N ILE A 22 2.72 17.36 12.69
CA ILE A 22 2.25 17.32 11.30
C ILE A 22 3.42 17.52 10.32
N GLU A 23 4.32 18.46 10.59
CA GLU A 23 5.51 18.71 9.78
C GLU A 23 6.42 17.47 9.72
N ALA A 24 6.70 16.85 10.87
CA ALA A 24 7.51 15.65 10.95
C ALA A 24 6.91 14.48 10.16
N ILE A 25 5.59 14.26 10.27
CA ILE A 25 4.87 13.26 9.48
C ILE A 25 4.95 13.60 7.99
N GLY A 26 4.81 14.87 7.62
CA GLY A 26 4.91 15.32 6.24
C GLY A 26 6.26 15.01 5.62
N LEU A 27 7.34 15.18 6.38
CA LEU A 27 8.70 14.87 5.93
C LEU A 27 8.88 13.37 5.64
N GLU A 28 8.33 12.49 6.48
CA GLU A 28 8.38 11.04 6.25
C GLU A 28 7.54 10.59 5.04
N ILE A 29 6.48 11.32 4.69
CA ILE A 29 5.58 10.98 3.57
C ILE A 29 6.03 11.64 2.25
N GLU A 30 6.95 12.60 2.28
CA GLU A 30 7.35 13.40 1.11
C GLU A 30 7.92 12.54 -0.03
N ASN A 31 8.70 11.51 0.30
CA ASN A 31 9.35 10.66 -0.68
C ASN A 31 9.05 9.16 -0.45
N PRO A 32 7.82 8.71 -0.69
CA PRO A 32 7.36 7.37 -0.30
C PRO A 32 8.02 6.21 -1.08
N PHE A 33 8.83 6.54 -2.09
CA PHE A 33 9.53 5.60 -2.97
C PHE A 33 11.05 5.61 -2.72
N GLY A 34 11.49 6.21 -1.62
CA GLY A 34 12.88 6.17 -1.17
C GLY A 34 13.25 4.84 -0.51
N TYR A 35 14.21 4.91 0.42
CA TYR A 35 14.71 3.76 1.18
C TYR A 35 14.76 4.06 2.70
N ASP A 36 14.01 5.05 3.15
CA ASP A 36 13.86 5.35 4.58
C ASP A 36 12.97 4.30 5.26
N ALA A 37 13.01 4.27 6.60
CA ALA A 37 12.35 3.22 7.37
C ALA A 37 10.83 3.14 7.16
N ASN A 38 10.20 4.28 6.83
CA ASN A 38 8.76 4.40 6.64
C ASN A 38 8.36 4.48 5.14
N ASP A 39 9.30 4.23 4.23
CA ASP A 39 9.05 4.17 2.79
C ASP A 39 8.43 2.83 2.37
N LEU A 40 7.83 2.82 1.17
CA LEU A 40 7.21 1.62 0.63
C LEU A 40 8.29 0.57 0.26
N PRO A 41 8.11 -0.71 0.63
CA PRO A 41 9.05 -1.78 0.30
C PRO A 41 8.89 -2.22 -1.17
N LEU A 42 9.29 -1.36 -2.10
CA LEU A 42 9.11 -1.55 -3.55
C LEU A 42 9.76 -2.83 -4.07
N ASP A 43 10.92 -3.21 -3.53
CA ASP A 43 11.61 -4.45 -3.91
C ASP A 43 10.75 -5.68 -3.60
N ALA A 44 10.13 -5.72 -2.42
CA ALA A 44 9.25 -6.81 -2.02
C ALA A 44 7.98 -6.86 -2.89
N ILE A 45 7.43 -5.70 -3.24
CA ILE A 45 6.28 -5.57 -4.12
C ILE A 45 6.63 -6.08 -5.53
N CYS A 46 7.78 -5.66 -6.07
CA CYS A 46 8.28 -6.10 -7.38
C CYS A 46 8.53 -7.60 -7.43
N GLU A 47 9.20 -8.15 -6.42
CA GLU A 47 9.44 -9.58 -6.29
C GLU A 47 8.13 -10.38 -6.21
N THR A 48 7.14 -9.87 -5.47
CA THR A 48 5.81 -10.48 -5.40
C THR A 48 5.11 -10.47 -6.76
N MET A 49 5.14 -9.35 -7.48
CA MET A 49 4.56 -9.27 -8.82
C MET A 49 5.24 -10.24 -9.79
N LYS A 50 6.57 -10.31 -9.75
CA LYS A 50 7.34 -11.24 -10.58
C LYS A 50 6.94 -12.69 -10.31
N ARG A 51 6.87 -13.11 -9.06
CA ARG A 51 6.43 -14.46 -8.68
C ARG A 51 5.01 -14.75 -9.17
N ASN A 52 4.09 -13.81 -8.98
CA ASN A 52 2.72 -13.98 -9.47
C ASN A 52 2.67 -14.16 -10.99
N ILE A 53 3.48 -13.41 -11.75
CA ILE A 53 3.57 -13.56 -13.20
C ILE A 53 4.18 -14.92 -13.57
N ASP A 54 5.27 -15.32 -12.91
CA ASP A 54 5.93 -16.60 -13.13
C ASP A 54 4.99 -17.78 -12.84
N ASP A 55 4.19 -17.69 -11.78
CA ASP A 55 3.14 -18.67 -11.46
C ASP A 55 2.09 -18.70 -12.57
N LEU A 56 1.59 -17.55 -13.03
CA LEU A 56 0.57 -17.49 -14.08
C LEU A 56 1.04 -18.08 -15.41
N ILE A 57 2.32 -17.89 -15.80
CA ILE A 57 2.86 -18.44 -17.05
C ILE A 57 3.22 -19.92 -16.93
N THR A 58 3.54 -20.41 -15.72
CA THR A 58 3.88 -21.81 -15.48
C THR A 58 2.65 -22.67 -15.24
N LEU A 59 1.53 -22.08 -14.82
CA LEU A 59 0.24 -22.73 -14.82
C LEU A 59 -0.19 -23.05 -16.27
N THR A 60 -0.07 -24.32 -16.66
CA THR A 60 -0.70 -24.82 -17.89
C THR A 60 -2.18 -24.42 -17.88
N PRO A 61 -2.70 -23.69 -18.89
CA PRO A 61 -4.11 -23.38 -18.95
C PRO A 61 -4.87 -24.69 -19.04
N ASN A 62 -5.53 -25.08 -17.94
CA ASN A 62 -6.50 -26.17 -17.98
C ASN A 62 -7.75 -25.60 -18.64
N ALA A 63 -7.69 -25.47 -19.97
CA ALA A 63 -8.87 -25.35 -20.80
C ALA A 63 -9.66 -26.62 -20.54
N ARG A 64 -10.65 -26.51 -19.65
CA ARG A 64 -11.65 -27.57 -19.44
C ARG A 64 -12.22 -27.88 -20.82
N SER A 65 -11.73 -28.96 -21.43
CA SER A 65 -12.36 -29.55 -22.60
C SER A 65 -13.74 -29.97 -22.13
N HIS A 66 -14.76 -29.18 -22.45
CA HIS A 66 -16.13 -29.66 -22.41
C HIS A 66 -16.17 -30.85 -23.40
N PRO A 67 -16.33 -32.10 -22.96
CA PRO A 67 -16.47 -33.20 -23.89
C PRO A 67 -17.78 -32.97 -24.64
N GLY A 68 -17.66 -32.88 -25.97
CA GLY A 68 -18.76 -32.56 -26.85
C GLY A 68 -19.90 -33.57 -26.74
N ASN A 69 -21.10 -33.04 -27.03
CA ASN A 69 -22.23 -33.79 -27.51
C ASN A 69 -21.79 -34.60 -28.76
N LEU A 70 -21.59 -35.92 -28.63
CA LEU A 70 -21.37 -36.82 -29.77
C LEU A 70 -21.88 -38.22 -29.43
N THR A 71 -23.20 -38.39 -29.49
CA THR A 71 -23.85 -39.67 -29.80
C THR A 71 -24.99 -39.43 -30.78
N ASP A 72 -24.68 -38.76 -31.89
CA ASP A 72 -25.27 -39.11 -33.18
C ASP A 72 -24.26 -40.06 -33.84
N ASP A 73 -24.77 -41.09 -34.52
CA ASP A 73 -24.03 -42.19 -35.16
C ASP A 73 -23.59 -43.34 -34.24
N LYS A 74 -24.53 -44.23 -33.94
CA LYS A 74 -24.23 -45.65 -34.14
C LYS A 74 -25.44 -46.40 -34.72
N SER A 75 -25.20 -46.83 -35.95
CA SER A 75 -25.92 -47.80 -36.77
C SER A 75 -26.38 -49.07 -36.06
#